data_AF-A0A061SWR9-F1
#
_entry.id   AF-A0A061SWR9-F1
#
_cell.length_a   1.000
_cell.length_b   1.000
_cell.length_c   1.000
_cell.angle_alpha   90.00
_cell.angle_beta   90.00
_cell.angle_gamma   90.00
#
_symmetry.space_group_name_H-M   'P 1'
#
loop_
_entity.id
_entity.type
_entity.pdbx_description
1 polymer ?
#
loop_
_entity_poly.entity_id
_entity_poly.type
_entity_poly.pdbx_seq_one_letter_code
_entity_poly.pdbx_strand_id
1 'polypeptide(L)' 'MILDDKLGQDTDAFYNALMDLHEGLSEAQSHALNARLVLILSNEIGDLEKLKLLMRAAADAG' A
#
# COMPACT_ATOMS: atom_id res chain seq x y z
N MET A 1 -10.91 -4.64 12.09
CA MET A 1 -10.57 -3.21 12.18
C MET A 1 -11.28 -2.51 11.05
N ILE A 2 -12.12 -1.51 11.30
CA ILE A 2 -12.67 -0.70 10.22
C ILE A 2 -11.55 0.29 9.86
N LEU A 3 -10.91 0.07 8.71
CA LEU A 3 -10.02 1.08 8.15
C LEU A 3 -10.89 2.27 7.77
N ASP A 4 -10.64 3.41 8.41
CA ASP A 4 -11.29 4.65 8.04
C ASP A 4 -10.83 5.05 6.62
N ASP A 5 -11.78 5.43 5.77
CA ASP A 5 -11.46 5.88 4.42
C ASP A 5 -10.88 7.29 4.50
N LYS A 6 -9.54 7.35 4.53
CA LYS A 6 -8.80 8.61 4.63
C LYS A 6 -8.55 9.27 3.29
N LEU A 7 -8.74 8.56 2.18
CA LEU A 7 -8.49 9.08 0.84
C LEU A 7 -9.78 9.57 0.18
N GLY A 8 -10.93 8.97 0.47
CA GLY A 8 -12.20 9.39 -0.10
C GLY A 8 -12.12 9.42 -1.62
N GLN A 9 -12.40 10.59 -2.21
CA GLN A 9 -12.30 10.83 -3.65
C GLN A 9 -10.89 10.65 -4.24
N ASP A 10 -9.83 10.78 -3.42
CA ASP A 10 -8.44 10.64 -3.88
C ASP A 10 -8.04 9.16 -4.06
N THR A 11 -8.89 8.21 -3.65
CA THR A 11 -8.66 6.77 -3.82
C THR A 11 -8.43 6.41 -5.27
N ASP A 12 -9.26 6.90 -6.18
CA ASP A 12 -9.16 6.63 -7.62
C ASP A 12 -7.89 7.25 -8.21
N ALA A 13 -7.54 8.47 -7.77
CA ALA A 13 -6.32 9.15 -8.22
C ALA A 13 -5.05 8.40 -7.77
N PHE A 14 -5.02 7.93 -6.52
CA PHE A 14 -3.92 7.12 -6.01
C PHE A 14 -3.82 5.78 -6.74
N TYR A 15 -4.95 5.10 -6.98
CA TYR A 15 -4.96 3.83 -7.70
C TYR A 15 -4.42 3.98 -9.12
N ASN A 16 -4.86 5.00 -9.85
CA ASN A 16 -4.36 5.29 -11.20
C ASN A 16 -2.85 5.56 -11.19
N ALA A 17 -2.36 6.41 -10.28
CA ALA A 17 -0.94 6.69 -10.15
C ALA A 17 -0.13 5.42 -9.81
N LEU A 18 -0.68 4.51 -9.00
CA LEU A 18 -0.04 3.23 -8.69
C LEU A 18 0.02 2.34 -9.93
N MET A 19 -1.04 2.26 -10.73
CA MET A 19 -1.06 1.48 -11.97
C MET A 19 -0.08 2.02 -13.01
N ASP A 20 0.02 3.34 -13.16
CA ASP A 20 0.98 3.98 -14.05
C ASP A 20 2.43 3.62 -13.67
N LEU A 21 2.75 3.50 -12.38
CA LEU A 21 4.07 3.06 -11.92
C LEU A 21 4.41 1.61 -12.30
N HIS A 22 3.41 0.78 -12.60
CA HIS A 22 3.59 -0.60 -13.04
C HIS A 22 3.74 -0.74 -14.55
N GLU A 23 3.49 0.32 -15.34
CA GLU A 23 3.54 0.25 -16.80
C GLU A 23 4.93 -0.19 -17.29
N GLY A 24 4.96 -1.20 -18.17
CA GLY A 24 6.20 -1.74 -18.74
C GLY A 24 7.04 -2.61 -17.80
N LEU A 25 6.61 -2.85 -16.56
CA LEU A 25 7.28 -3.76 -15.64
C LEU A 25 6.83 -5.21 -15.86
N SER A 26 7.76 -6.15 -15.74
CA SER A 26 7.40 -7.56 -15.55
C SER A 26 6.75 -7.79 -14.18
N GLU A 27 6.08 -8.92 -14.01
CA GLU A 27 5.47 -9.32 -12.74
C GLU A 27 6.47 -9.30 -11.57
N ALA A 28 7.68 -9.83 -11.77
CA ALA A 28 8.72 -9.82 -10.74
C ALA A 28 9.17 -8.39 -10.38
N GLN A 29 9.27 -7.49 -11.37
CA GLN A 29 9.61 -6.08 -11.13
C GLN A 29 8.46 -5.34 -10.42
N SER A 30 7.22 -5.64 -10.79
CA SER A 30 6.01 -5.13 -10.15
C SER A 30 5.93 -5.53 -8.67
N HIS A 31 6.18 -6.80 -8.33
CA HIS A 31 6.28 -7.24 -6.94
C HIS A 31 7.42 -6.55 -6.18
N ALA A 32 8.58 -6.40 -6.81
CA ALA A 32 9.71 -5.69 -6.21
C ALA A 32 9.42 -4.19 -5.99
N LEU A 33 8.63 -3.56 -6.86
CA LEU A 33 8.15 -2.19 -6.70
C LEU A 33 7.23 -2.09 -5.48
N ASN A 34 6.23 -2.98 -5.39
CA ASN A 34 5.29 -3.01 -4.28
C ASN A 34 5.98 -3.23 -2.93
N ALA A 35 6.94 -4.15 -2.85
CA ALA A 35 7.71 -4.37 -1.63
C ALA A 35 8.47 -3.10 -1.20
N ARG A 36 9.10 -2.39 -2.15
CA ARG A 36 9.78 -1.11 -1.87
C ARG A 36 8.81 -0.04 -1.41
N LEU A 37 7.65 0.08 -2.07
CA LEU A 37 6.61 1.06 -1.70
C LEU A 37 6.11 0.81 -0.27
N VAL A 38 5.82 -0.45 0.09
CA VAL A 38 5.42 -0.82 1.46
C VAL A 38 6.47 -0.41 2.49
N LEU A 39 7.75 -0.63 2.21
CA LEU A 39 8.84 -0.24 3.13
C LEU A 39 8.93 1.29 3.29
N ILE A 40 8.80 2.05 2.19
CA ILE A 40 8.81 3.52 2.23
C ILE A 40 7.63 4.04 3.04
N LEU A 41 6.40 3.58 2.76
CA LEU A 41 5.20 3.96 3.52
C LEU A 41 5.31 3.56 5.00
N SER A 42 5.92 2.42 5.28
CA SER A 42 6.18 1.98 6.67
C SER A 42 7.13 2.92 7.39
N ASN A 43 8.18 3.40 6.71
CA ASN A 43 9.10 4.38 7.25
C ASN A 43 8.39 5.73 7.52
N GLU A 44 7.52 6.19 6.62
CA GLU A 44 6.73 7.41 6.82
C GLU A 44 5.77 7.30 8.02
N ILE A 45 5.24 6.11 8.31
CA ILE A 45 4.38 5.87 9.47
C ILE A 45 5.18 5.87 10.79
N GLY A 46 6.38 5.29 10.82
CA GLY A 46 7.31 5.35 11.95
C GLY A 46 6.86 4.63 13.25
N ASP A 47 5.77 3.85 13.21
CA ASP A 47 5.18 3.19 14.39
C ASP A 47 4.98 1.69 14.12
N LEU A 48 5.82 0.87 14.77
CA LEU A 48 5.84 -0.59 14.59
C LEU A 48 4.55 -1.27 15.05
N GLU A 49 3.93 -0.83 16.15
CA GLU A 49 2.71 -1.47 16.66
C GLU A 49 1.51 -1.13 15.77
N LYS A 50 1.44 0.10 15.27
CA LYS A 50 0.47 0.48 14.24
C LYS A 50 0.67 -0.30 12.95
N LEU A 51 1.91 -0.51 12.51
CA LEU A 51 2.21 -1.32 11.33
C LEU A 51 1.76 -2.79 11.49
N LYS A 52 2.01 -3.40 12.65
CA LYS A 52 1.53 -4.75 12.96
C LYS A 52 0.00 -4.83 12.91
N LEU A 53 -0.69 -3.82 13.43
CA LEU A 53 -2.15 -3.75 13.38
C LEU A 53 -2.66 -3.64 11.93
N LEU A 54 -2.02 -2.82 11.09
CA LEU A 54 -2.34 -2.71 9.66
C LEU A 54 -2.11 -4.03 8.91
N MET A 55 -0.98 -4.70 9.16
CA MET A 55 -0.68 -6.02 8.58
C MET A 55 -1.74 -7.05 8.95
N ARG A 56 -2.20 -7.06 10.21
CA ARG A 56 -3.27 -7.94 10.64
C ARG A 56 -4.59 -7.64 9.93
N ALA A 57 -4.95 -6.36 9.82
CA ALA A 57 -6.16 -5.95 9.12
C ALA A 57 -6.14 -6.35 7.63
N ALA A 58 -4.99 -6.22 6.95
CA ALA A 58 -4.83 -6.67 5.58
C ALA A 58 -4.98 -8.20 5.44
N ALA A 59 -4.44 -8.97 6.39
CA ALA A 59 -4.56 -10.43 6.38
C ALA A 59 -6.00 -10.92 6.63
N ASP A 60 -6.79 -10.18 7.40
CA ASP A 60 -8.18 -10.52 7.70
C ASP A 60 -9.18 -10.02 6.61
N ALA A 61 -8.72 -9.22 5.63
CA ALA A 61 -9.55 -8.62 4.57
C ALA A 61 -9.61 -9.43 3.27
N GLY A 62 -8.85 -10.53 3.18
CA GLY A 62 -8.91 -11.52 2.09
C GLY A 62 -9.90 -12.64 2.39
#